data_AF-A0A5C8ZRH9-F1
#
_entry.id   AF-A0A5C8ZRH9-F1
#
_cell.length_a   1.000
_cell.length_b   1.000
_cell.length_c   1.000
_cell.angle_alpha   90.00
_cell.angle_beta   90.00
_cell.angle_gamma   90.00
#
_symmetry.space_group_name_H-M   'P 1'
#
loop_
_entity.id
_entity.type
_entity.pdbx_description
1 polymer ?
#
loop_
_entity_poly.entity_id
_entity_poly.type
_entity_poly.pdbx_seq_one_letter_code
_entity_poly.pdbx_strand_id
1 'polypeptide(L)'
;MNNNEFERTPVTPERLQPARYFAANYAGEHVAGTEFVIGAMFVAWGVSTGDILWGLLWGNLLAVLTWGLICAPIAVSTRLTLYAYLEKIAGPGTIRVYSVVNGLLFCVLAGTMITVSASAVRIPFGIDPQTQWYPTSLSFIAVVLLVGAVVVYIAARGFRGVAQFAEVCAPWMILIFLLGALSMLPVLAGATDGIDGMGSLANLRVVADQWVWRGEGGGEITAWHVAAFAWICNLAMHGGLSDMTVLRYARRASYGYFSVLGMFIGHYAAWVFAGIMGAGAAMLLGATISAIDAGEVAYQALGTAGILAVIIAGWTTANPTIYRAGLAFQSLNPRWDRVRVTMVVGVVTTAIACFPFVFSRLMDFVGIMGLVLSPIGAVIVTEHWILPRLGMTRYWSHYRGQHTNWPAIAAWAGSLALAAGLGFSGALHLFFLLIPTWITATLVYLVLAGPAGARQSFPVAVEAETREAQRQADERSWLEESARSATGEGSVTGSSGFGVYRALALLGLAACLAMGVATFMGGMALETFRQWLILPTVFYFVMAWLWMRAREGGRENG
;
A
#
# COMPACT_ATOMS: atom_id res chain seq x y z
N MET A 1 -30.76 6.41 0.71
CA MET A 1 -29.73 6.40 1.77
C MET A 1 -28.78 7.55 1.49
N ASN A 2 -28.71 8.54 2.38
CA ASN A 2 -27.76 9.67 2.23
C ASN A 2 -26.34 9.11 2.25
N ASN A 3 -25.69 9.07 1.08
CA ASN A 3 -24.37 8.48 0.96
C ASN A 3 -23.34 9.51 1.45
N ASN A 4 -22.95 9.38 2.73
CA ASN A 4 -22.16 10.32 3.51
C ASN A 4 -20.65 10.34 3.14
N GLU A 5 -20.27 9.84 1.96
CA GLU A 5 -18.89 9.59 1.54
C GLU A 5 -18.40 10.51 0.40
N PHE A 6 -19.15 11.56 0.04
CA PHE A 6 -18.69 12.64 -0.87
C PHE A 6 -18.14 12.13 -2.21
N GLU A 7 -18.65 11.03 -2.77
CA GLU A 7 -18.02 10.33 -3.92
C GLU A 7 -17.83 11.22 -5.15
N ARG A 8 -18.75 12.19 -5.36
CA ARG A 8 -18.79 13.11 -6.50
C ARG A 8 -18.72 14.60 -6.13
N THR A 9 -18.65 14.90 -4.83
CA THR A 9 -18.65 16.27 -4.32
C THR A 9 -17.41 16.53 -3.47
N PRO A 10 -16.94 17.77 -3.37
CA PRO A 10 -15.90 18.14 -2.42
C PRO A 10 -16.27 17.73 -0.99
N VAL A 11 -15.33 17.14 -0.26
CA VAL A 11 -15.44 16.89 1.19
C VAL A 11 -15.56 18.24 1.93
N THR A 12 -16.51 18.31 2.87
CA THR A 12 -16.71 19.52 3.70
C THR A 12 -15.72 19.60 4.87
N PRO A 13 -15.43 20.80 5.41
CA PRO A 13 -14.44 21.00 6.47
C PRO A 13 -14.66 20.12 7.71
N GLU A 14 -15.92 19.92 8.12
CA GLU A 14 -16.31 19.16 9.31
C GLU A 14 -15.95 17.67 9.21
N ARG A 15 -15.73 17.18 7.99
CA ARG A 15 -15.43 15.78 7.70
C ARG A 15 -13.94 15.52 7.49
N LEU A 16 -13.11 16.57 7.57
CA LEU A 16 -11.65 16.46 7.44
C LEU A 16 -11.02 15.77 8.66
N GLN A 17 -10.16 14.80 8.37
CA GLN A 17 -9.56 13.92 9.36
C GLN A 17 -8.20 14.45 9.86
N PRO A 18 -7.86 14.24 11.15
CA PRO A 18 -6.56 14.62 11.69
C PRO A 18 -5.42 13.71 11.17
N ALA A 19 -4.19 14.21 11.29
CA ALA A 19 -2.94 13.58 10.86
C ALA A 19 -2.82 12.09 11.24
N ARG A 20 -3.23 11.70 12.45
CA ARG A 20 -3.09 10.33 12.95
C ARG A 20 -3.75 9.27 12.06
N TYR A 21 -4.87 9.58 11.40
CA TYR A 21 -5.55 8.62 10.52
C TYR A 21 -4.72 8.33 9.27
N PHE A 22 -4.04 9.35 8.73
CA PHE A 22 -3.17 9.19 7.58
C PHE A 22 -1.89 8.44 7.95
N ALA A 23 -1.29 8.78 9.10
CA ALA A 23 -0.15 8.05 9.63
C ALA A 23 -0.46 6.55 9.85
N ALA A 24 -1.58 6.25 10.50
CA ALA A 24 -2.03 4.88 10.72
C ALA A 24 -2.37 4.16 9.42
N ASN A 25 -3.04 4.83 8.47
CA ASN A 25 -3.38 4.24 7.17
C ASN A 25 -2.11 3.86 6.40
N TYR A 26 -1.16 4.79 6.24
CA TYR A 26 0.09 4.49 5.51
C TYR A 26 0.92 3.41 6.19
N ALA A 27 1.01 3.41 7.52
CA ALA A 27 1.73 2.36 8.24
C ALA A 27 1.03 1.00 8.09
N GLY A 28 -0.29 0.92 8.27
CA GLY A 28 -1.03 -0.34 8.20
C GLY A 28 -1.20 -0.90 6.80
N GLU A 29 -1.26 -0.04 5.78
CA GLU A 29 -1.42 -0.44 4.37
C GLU A 29 -0.13 -0.97 3.75
N HIS A 30 1.03 -0.51 4.23
CA HIS A 30 2.35 -0.82 3.65
C HIS A 30 3.28 -1.64 4.55
N VAL A 31 2.92 -1.87 5.82
CA VAL A 31 3.49 -2.99 6.60
C VAL A 31 2.55 -4.18 6.43
N ALA A 32 2.64 -4.81 5.26
CA ALA A 32 1.59 -5.60 4.65
C ALA A 32 2.05 -7.01 4.23
N GLY A 33 1.15 -7.78 3.63
CA GLY A 33 1.44 -9.14 3.17
C GLY A 33 2.43 -9.19 2.01
N THR A 34 2.47 -8.14 1.19
CA THR A 34 3.40 -7.99 0.06
C THR A 34 4.86 -8.03 0.50
N GLU A 35 5.16 -7.55 1.70
CA GLU A 35 6.52 -7.37 2.21
C GLU A 35 7.23 -8.71 2.38
N PHE A 36 6.51 -9.75 2.83
CA PHE A 36 7.04 -11.11 2.93
C PHE A 36 7.44 -11.69 1.58
N VAL A 37 6.67 -11.37 0.53
CA VAL A 37 6.93 -11.86 -0.83
C VAL A 37 8.06 -11.06 -1.48
N ILE A 38 7.97 -9.74 -1.46
CA ILE A 38 8.93 -8.86 -2.14
C ILE A 38 10.33 -8.96 -1.51
N GLY A 39 10.42 -8.99 -0.18
CA GLY A 39 11.71 -9.14 0.51
C GLY A 39 12.42 -10.45 0.14
N ALA A 40 11.68 -11.56 0.07
CA ALA A 40 12.20 -12.85 -0.37
C ALA A 40 12.59 -12.85 -1.87
N MET A 41 11.86 -12.13 -2.71
CA MET A 41 12.17 -12.04 -4.14
C MET A 41 13.49 -11.30 -4.43
N PHE A 42 13.83 -10.27 -3.67
CA PHE A 42 15.14 -9.61 -3.81
C PHE A 42 16.32 -10.53 -3.50
N VAL A 43 16.13 -11.45 -2.55
CA VAL A 43 17.10 -12.52 -2.26
C VAL A 43 17.15 -13.50 -3.43
N ALA A 44 16.00 -13.92 -3.96
CA ALA A 44 15.91 -14.84 -5.10
C ALA A 44 16.58 -14.31 -6.37
N TRP A 45 16.52 -12.99 -6.60
CA TRP A 45 17.19 -12.32 -7.72
C TRP A 45 18.70 -12.14 -7.55
N GLY A 46 19.24 -12.50 -6.38
CA GLY A 46 20.67 -12.39 -6.12
C GLY A 46 21.17 -10.95 -6.21
N VAL A 47 20.34 -9.97 -5.82
CA VAL A 47 20.76 -8.56 -5.74
C VAL A 47 21.87 -8.45 -4.69
N SER A 48 22.81 -7.51 -4.84
CA SER A 48 23.81 -7.25 -3.81
C SER A 48 23.19 -6.48 -2.63
N THR A 49 23.72 -6.68 -1.41
CA THR A 49 23.22 -5.95 -0.23
C THR A 49 23.37 -4.43 -0.40
N GLY A 50 24.47 -3.97 -1.00
CA GLY A 50 24.70 -2.55 -1.26
C GLY A 50 23.64 -1.96 -2.20
N ASP A 51 23.32 -2.69 -3.27
CA ASP A 51 22.27 -2.29 -4.22
C ASP A 51 20.88 -2.26 -3.58
N ILE A 52 20.56 -3.22 -2.71
CA ILE A 52 19.30 -3.23 -1.96
C ILE A 52 19.19 -2.00 -1.06
N LEU A 53 20.17 -1.77 -0.19
CA LEU A 53 20.09 -0.67 0.78
C LEU A 53 20.04 0.71 0.11
N TRP A 54 20.81 0.91 -0.97
CA TRP A 54 20.80 2.15 -1.73
C TRP A 54 19.55 2.32 -2.59
N GLY A 55 19.14 1.25 -3.27
CA GLY A 55 17.98 1.27 -4.14
C GLY A 55 16.69 1.55 -3.35
N LEU A 56 16.50 0.84 -2.23
CA LEU A 56 15.36 1.06 -1.36
C LEU A 56 15.36 2.47 -0.76
N LEU A 57 16.51 3.08 -0.48
CA LEU A 57 16.57 4.44 0.06
C LEU A 57 15.99 5.44 -0.93
N TRP A 58 16.50 5.42 -2.16
CA TRP A 58 16.11 6.39 -3.18
C TRP A 58 14.72 6.14 -3.74
N GLY A 59 14.36 4.89 -4.00
CA GLY A 59 13.03 4.56 -4.52
C GLY A 59 11.91 4.95 -3.55
N ASN A 60 12.09 4.64 -2.26
CA ASN A 60 11.11 5.02 -1.24
C ASN A 60 11.06 6.52 -1.02
N LEU A 61 12.20 7.22 -1.06
CA LEU A 61 12.21 8.69 -1.01
C LEU A 61 11.43 9.30 -2.17
N LEU A 62 11.63 8.82 -3.40
CA LEU A 62 10.89 9.29 -4.58
C LEU A 62 9.38 9.03 -4.45
N ALA A 63 8.98 7.90 -3.88
CA ALA A 63 7.58 7.62 -3.62
C ALA A 63 6.98 8.62 -2.61
N VAL A 64 7.64 8.85 -1.47
CA VAL A 64 7.21 9.84 -0.45
C VAL A 64 7.10 11.24 -1.05
N LEU A 65 8.09 11.64 -1.87
CA LEU A 65 8.06 12.93 -2.55
C LEU A 65 6.90 13.02 -3.55
N THR A 66 6.59 11.94 -4.28
CA THR A 66 5.46 11.93 -5.21
C THR A 66 4.12 12.06 -4.47
N TRP A 67 3.95 11.40 -3.32
CA TRP A 67 2.76 11.63 -2.47
C TRP A 67 2.68 13.07 -1.94
N GLY A 68 3.76 13.57 -1.36
CA GLY A 68 3.77 14.87 -0.68
C GLY A 68 3.73 16.08 -1.62
N LEU A 69 4.34 15.97 -2.80
CA LEU A 69 4.47 17.06 -3.77
C LEU A 69 3.47 16.99 -4.92
N ILE A 70 2.92 15.82 -5.25
CA ILE A 70 2.00 15.63 -6.37
C ILE A 70 0.60 15.26 -5.89
N CYS A 71 0.45 14.07 -5.30
CA CYS A 71 -0.88 13.52 -5.00
C CYS A 71 -1.63 14.33 -3.94
N ALA A 72 -1.01 14.60 -2.78
CA ALA A 72 -1.68 15.26 -1.66
C ALA A 72 -2.07 16.73 -1.95
N PRO A 73 -1.23 17.55 -2.60
CA PRO A 73 -1.62 18.89 -3.00
C PRO A 73 -2.87 18.93 -3.89
N ILE A 74 -2.97 18.04 -4.90
CA ILE A 74 -4.13 17.96 -5.80
C ILE A 74 -5.36 17.43 -5.05
N ALA A 75 -5.19 16.44 -4.18
CA ALA A 75 -6.28 15.89 -3.37
C ALA A 75 -6.90 16.93 -2.43
N VAL A 76 -6.05 17.73 -1.76
CA VAL A 76 -6.47 18.76 -0.80
C VAL A 76 -7.06 19.98 -1.50
N SER A 77 -6.51 20.40 -2.66
CA SER A 77 -7.03 21.54 -3.40
C SER A 77 -8.42 21.29 -3.99
N THR A 78 -8.69 20.05 -4.42
CA THR A 78 -9.93 19.68 -5.11
C THR A 78 -10.98 19.07 -4.19
N ARG A 79 -10.55 18.33 -3.15
CA ARG A 79 -11.38 17.50 -2.27
C ARG A 79 -12.20 16.42 -3.00
N LEU A 80 -11.79 16.03 -4.20
CA LEU A 80 -12.48 15.05 -5.05
C LEU A 80 -11.83 13.66 -4.96
N THR A 81 -12.60 12.62 -5.29
CA THR A 81 -12.03 11.31 -5.64
C THR A 81 -11.26 11.41 -6.95
N LEU A 82 -10.37 10.45 -7.19
CA LEU A 82 -9.74 10.28 -8.51
C LEU A 82 -10.81 10.22 -9.62
N TYR A 83 -11.86 9.42 -9.42
CA TYR A 83 -12.91 9.22 -10.42
C TYR A 83 -13.72 10.50 -10.68
N ALA A 84 -14.10 11.25 -9.65
CA ALA A 84 -14.84 12.50 -9.82
C ALA A 84 -13.99 13.59 -10.52
N TYR A 85 -12.68 13.62 -10.23
CA TYR A 85 -11.76 14.50 -10.95
C TYR A 85 -11.62 14.07 -12.41
N LEU A 86 -11.44 12.77 -12.65
CA LEU A 86 -11.32 12.20 -13.99
C LEU A 86 -12.58 12.44 -14.82
N GLU A 87 -13.76 12.52 -14.19
CA GLU A 87 -15.05 12.73 -14.89
C GLU A 87 -15.09 14.10 -15.52
N LYS A 88 -14.54 15.09 -14.82
CA LYS A 88 -14.43 16.46 -15.29
C LYS A 88 -13.43 16.60 -16.44
N ILE A 89 -12.29 15.91 -16.37
CA ILE A 89 -11.22 16.12 -17.36
C ILE A 89 -11.37 15.20 -18.55
N ALA A 90 -11.83 13.96 -18.36
CA ALA A 90 -11.83 12.93 -19.39
C ALA A 90 -13.24 12.59 -19.94
N GLY A 91 -14.29 12.99 -19.23
CA GLY A 91 -15.69 12.70 -19.54
C GLY A 91 -16.16 11.30 -19.13
N PRO A 92 -17.48 11.06 -19.07
CA PRO A 92 -18.06 9.79 -18.60
C PRO A 92 -17.67 8.57 -19.44
N GLY A 93 -17.39 8.74 -20.74
CA GLY A 93 -16.97 7.64 -21.62
C GLY A 93 -15.61 7.06 -21.21
N THR A 94 -14.62 7.94 -20.99
CA THR A 94 -13.25 7.53 -20.59
C THR A 94 -13.22 6.89 -19.22
N ILE A 95 -14.02 7.41 -18.28
CA ILE A 95 -14.15 6.81 -16.95
C ILE A 95 -14.58 5.36 -17.03
N ARG A 96 -15.52 4.99 -17.91
CA ARG A 96 -16.00 3.60 -17.94
C ARG A 96 -14.86 2.63 -18.22
N VAL A 97 -14.02 2.96 -19.20
CA VAL A 97 -12.86 2.13 -19.55
C VAL A 97 -11.85 2.12 -18.41
N TYR A 98 -11.48 3.30 -17.92
CA TYR A 98 -10.49 3.43 -16.84
C TYR A 98 -10.93 2.70 -15.57
N SER A 99 -12.17 2.89 -15.14
CA SER A 99 -12.70 2.29 -13.92
C SER A 99 -12.80 0.76 -13.99
N VAL A 100 -13.11 0.19 -15.17
CA VAL A 100 -13.06 -1.27 -15.36
C VAL A 100 -11.62 -1.77 -15.23
N VAL A 101 -10.67 -1.14 -15.93
CA VAL A 101 -9.25 -1.53 -15.87
C VAL A 101 -8.72 -1.40 -14.43
N ASN A 102 -8.92 -0.24 -13.80
CA ASN A 102 -8.47 0.03 -12.44
C ASN A 102 -9.12 -0.92 -11.42
N GLY A 103 -10.44 -1.14 -11.54
CA GLY A 103 -11.18 -2.06 -10.68
C GLY A 103 -10.67 -3.49 -10.77
N LEU A 104 -10.42 -4.01 -11.99
CA LEU A 104 -9.86 -5.34 -12.20
C LEU A 104 -8.45 -5.46 -11.63
N LEU A 105 -7.57 -4.49 -11.87
CA LEU A 105 -6.22 -4.49 -11.31
C LEU A 105 -6.25 -4.48 -9.77
N PHE A 106 -7.14 -3.71 -9.15
CA PHE A 106 -7.31 -3.77 -7.69
C PHE A 106 -7.90 -5.11 -7.22
N CYS A 107 -8.81 -5.76 -7.96
CA CYS A 107 -9.25 -7.12 -7.63
C CYS A 107 -8.08 -8.11 -7.65
N VAL A 108 -7.18 -8.01 -8.62
CA VAL A 108 -5.99 -8.86 -8.71
C VAL A 108 -5.06 -8.61 -7.52
N LEU A 109 -4.77 -7.34 -7.20
CA LEU A 109 -3.94 -6.97 -6.05
C LEU A 109 -4.56 -7.39 -4.70
N ALA A 110 -5.87 -7.28 -4.54
CA ALA A 110 -6.53 -7.77 -3.34
C ALA A 110 -6.52 -9.31 -3.28
N GLY A 111 -6.65 -9.97 -4.43
CA GLY A 111 -6.64 -11.43 -4.55
C GLY A 111 -5.30 -12.00 -4.10
N THR A 112 -4.19 -11.39 -4.50
CA THR A 112 -2.86 -11.81 -4.04
C THR A 112 -2.72 -11.76 -2.52
N MET A 113 -3.34 -10.79 -1.85
CA MET A 113 -3.30 -10.67 -0.38
C MET A 113 -4.13 -11.74 0.33
N ILE A 114 -5.25 -12.18 -0.28
CA ILE A 114 -6.00 -13.34 0.17
C ILE A 114 -5.15 -14.60 0.02
N THR A 115 -4.46 -14.79 -1.11
CA THR A 115 -3.55 -15.92 -1.32
C THR A 115 -2.40 -15.92 -0.32
N VAL A 116 -1.78 -14.77 -0.05
CA VAL A 116 -0.73 -14.63 0.99
C VAL A 116 -1.27 -15.06 2.35
N SER A 117 -2.45 -14.60 2.74
CA SER A 117 -3.09 -15.04 3.99
C SER A 117 -3.36 -16.55 4.00
N ALA A 118 -3.85 -17.10 2.88
CA ALA A 118 -4.11 -18.53 2.74
C ALA A 118 -2.84 -19.37 2.86
N SER A 119 -1.69 -18.87 2.41
CA SER A 119 -0.40 -19.56 2.56
C SER A 119 0.02 -19.76 4.01
N ALA A 120 -0.43 -18.90 4.93
CA ALA A 120 -0.22 -19.10 6.36
C ALA A 120 -1.26 -20.04 6.97
N VAL A 121 -2.53 -19.91 6.57
CA VAL A 121 -3.62 -20.77 7.07
C VAL A 121 -3.42 -22.23 6.66
N ARG A 122 -2.78 -22.51 5.52
CA ARG A 122 -2.53 -23.87 5.01
C ARG A 122 -1.67 -24.71 5.98
N ILE A 123 -0.77 -24.06 6.73
CA ILE A 123 0.27 -24.71 7.55
C ILE A 123 -0.32 -25.64 8.61
N PRO A 124 -1.24 -25.19 9.49
CA PRO A 124 -1.87 -26.07 10.47
C PRO A 124 -2.70 -27.22 9.87
N PHE A 125 -3.06 -27.15 8.58
CA PHE A 125 -3.73 -28.23 7.87
C PHE A 125 -2.77 -29.18 7.13
N GLY A 126 -1.45 -28.95 7.22
CA GLY A 126 -0.44 -29.79 6.56
C GLY A 126 -0.55 -29.77 5.03
N ILE A 127 -1.04 -28.66 4.45
CA ILE A 127 -1.17 -28.51 3.00
C ILE A 127 0.15 -27.99 2.44
N ASP A 128 0.65 -28.63 1.38
CA ASP A 128 1.94 -28.25 0.76
C ASP A 128 1.96 -26.80 0.23
N PRO A 129 3.15 -26.15 0.24
CA PRO A 129 3.34 -24.82 -0.35
C PRO A 129 2.84 -24.71 -1.78
N GLN A 130 2.25 -23.56 -2.11
CA GLN A 130 1.66 -23.30 -3.42
C GLN A 130 2.43 -22.20 -4.14
N THR A 131 3.54 -22.57 -4.79
CA THR A 131 4.46 -21.60 -5.45
C THR A 131 4.23 -21.45 -6.95
N GLN A 132 3.39 -22.30 -7.54
CA GLN A 132 3.02 -22.24 -8.96
C GLN A 132 2.00 -21.13 -9.23
N TRP A 133 1.83 -20.75 -10.50
CA TRP A 133 0.83 -19.75 -10.90
C TRP A 133 -0.61 -20.30 -10.89
N TYR A 134 -0.78 -21.63 -10.80
CA TYR A 134 -2.04 -22.35 -10.68
C TYR A 134 -2.07 -23.17 -9.38
N PRO A 135 -3.25 -23.45 -8.81
CA PRO A 135 -3.35 -24.24 -7.59
C PRO A 135 -2.97 -25.70 -7.86
N THR A 136 -2.16 -26.30 -7.01
CA THR A 136 -1.81 -27.73 -7.06
C THR A 136 -2.63 -28.57 -6.09
N SER A 137 -3.44 -27.94 -5.22
CA SER A 137 -4.27 -28.60 -4.23
C SER A 137 -5.69 -28.03 -4.13
N LEU A 138 -6.69 -28.92 -4.10
CA LEU A 138 -8.09 -28.55 -3.85
C LEU A 138 -8.32 -28.09 -2.40
N SER A 139 -7.58 -28.64 -1.43
CA SER A 139 -7.69 -28.19 -0.04
C SER A 139 -7.18 -26.76 0.12
N PHE A 140 -6.17 -26.36 -0.66
CA PHE A 140 -5.72 -24.98 -0.70
C PHE A 140 -6.80 -24.05 -1.27
N ILE A 141 -7.49 -24.44 -2.35
CA ILE A 141 -8.61 -23.66 -2.90
C ILE A 141 -9.69 -23.47 -1.83
N ALA A 142 -10.05 -24.52 -1.08
CA ALA A 142 -11.02 -24.41 0.00
C ALA A 142 -10.59 -23.41 1.08
N VAL A 143 -9.31 -23.42 1.48
CA VAL A 143 -8.75 -22.42 2.41
C VAL A 143 -8.88 -21.01 1.84
N VAL A 144 -8.51 -20.80 0.57
CA VAL A 144 -8.63 -19.50 -0.10
C VAL A 144 -10.07 -18.99 -0.11
N LEU A 145 -11.04 -19.85 -0.42
CA LEU A 145 -12.47 -19.49 -0.44
C LEU A 145 -12.95 -19.06 0.95
N LEU A 146 -12.54 -19.76 2.01
CA LEU A 146 -12.89 -19.42 3.40
C LEU A 146 -12.26 -18.10 3.83
N VAL A 147 -10.97 -17.92 3.58
CA VAL A 147 -10.25 -16.67 3.90
C VAL A 147 -10.86 -15.50 3.12
N GLY A 148 -11.13 -15.69 1.83
CA GLY A 148 -11.75 -14.68 0.98
C GLY A 148 -13.15 -14.28 1.48
N ALA A 149 -13.98 -15.24 1.88
CA ALA A 149 -15.30 -14.95 2.43
C ALA A 149 -15.23 -14.03 3.67
N VAL A 150 -14.27 -14.28 4.58
CA VAL A 150 -14.05 -13.45 5.77
C VAL A 150 -13.60 -12.04 5.38
N VAL A 151 -12.60 -11.93 4.50
CA VAL A 151 -12.06 -10.64 4.04
C VAL A 151 -13.14 -9.80 3.35
N VAL A 152 -13.91 -10.41 2.44
CA VAL A 152 -14.99 -9.74 1.71
C VAL A 152 -16.09 -9.26 2.65
N TYR A 153 -16.47 -10.07 3.63
CA TYR A 153 -17.46 -9.70 4.63
C TYR A 153 -17.03 -8.46 5.43
N ILE A 154 -15.76 -8.38 5.82
CA ILE A 154 -15.20 -7.23 6.53
C ILE A 154 -15.20 -6.00 5.62
N ALA A 155 -14.72 -6.14 4.38
CA ALA A 155 -14.68 -5.04 3.41
C ALA A 155 -16.07 -4.44 3.11
N ALA A 156 -17.11 -5.28 3.08
CA ALA A 156 -18.49 -4.85 2.87
C ALA A 156 -19.02 -3.94 3.99
N ARG A 157 -18.58 -4.15 5.25
CA ARG A 157 -18.99 -3.38 6.44
C ARG A 157 -18.38 -1.97 6.55
N GLY A 158 -17.45 -1.61 5.66
CA GLY A 158 -16.95 -0.25 5.52
C GLY A 158 -15.65 0.06 6.28
N PHE A 159 -15.06 1.21 5.94
CA PHE A 159 -13.65 1.55 6.22
C PHE A 159 -13.31 1.83 7.70
N ARG A 160 -14.28 2.27 8.53
CA ARG A 160 -14.00 2.71 9.91
C ARG A 160 -13.46 1.59 10.80
N GLY A 161 -14.03 0.39 10.73
CA GLY A 161 -13.56 -0.77 11.50
C GLY A 161 -12.19 -1.28 11.05
N VAL A 162 -11.88 -1.15 9.75
CA VAL A 162 -10.59 -1.55 9.17
C VAL A 162 -9.47 -0.61 9.61
N ALA A 163 -9.71 0.71 9.57
CA ALA A 163 -8.73 1.71 10.01
C ALA A 163 -8.40 1.58 11.52
N GLN A 164 -9.41 1.29 12.33
CA GLN A 164 -9.25 1.02 13.77
C GLN A 164 -8.43 -0.25 14.02
N PHE A 165 -8.74 -1.34 13.31
CA PHE A 165 -7.98 -2.57 13.41
C PHE A 165 -6.51 -2.39 12.96
N ALA A 166 -6.27 -1.64 11.88
CA ALA A 166 -4.93 -1.30 11.42
C ALA A 166 -4.14 -0.48 12.44
N GLU A 167 -4.77 0.44 13.18
CA GLU A 167 -4.11 1.19 14.27
C GLU A 167 -3.59 0.25 15.37
N VAL A 168 -4.34 -0.80 15.69
CA VAL A 168 -3.92 -1.82 16.67
C VAL A 168 -2.83 -2.74 16.09
N CYS A 169 -2.90 -3.10 14.81
CA CYS A 169 -1.94 -4.04 14.22
C CYS A 169 -0.58 -3.42 13.93
N ALA A 170 -0.53 -2.15 13.49
CA ALA A 170 0.68 -1.55 12.95
C ALA A 170 1.91 -1.60 13.90
N PRO A 171 1.82 -1.23 15.19
CA PRO A 171 2.99 -1.29 16.07
C PRO A 171 3.53 -2.71 16.27
N TRP A 172 2.64 -3.70 16.37
CA TRP A 172 3.03 -5.10 16.50
C TRP A 172 3.59 -5.67 15.20
N MET A 173 3.00 -5.34 14.05
CA MET A 173 3.51 -5.77 12.74
C MET A 173 4.95 -5.32 12.52
N ILE A 174 5.27 -4.05 12.80
CA ILE A 174 6.63 -3.49 12.70
C ILE A 174 7.59 -4.29 13.58
N LEU A 175 7.19 -4.55 14.83
CA LEU A 175 8.00 -5.31 15.77
C LEU A 175 8.23 -6.75 15.26
N ILE A 176 7.20 -7.44 14.80
CA ILE A 176 7.30 -8.85 14.40
C ILE A 176 8.22 -9.07 13.21
N PHE A 177 8.22 -8.19 12.20
CA PHE A 177 9.20 -8.27 11.13
C PHE A 177 10.63 -8.16 11.66
N LEU A 178 10.89 -7.19 12.54
CA LEU A 178 12.19 -7.05 13.20
C LEU A 178 12.56 -8.31 13.98
N LEU A 179 11.64 -8.85 14.80
CA LEU A 179 11.91 -10.06 15.58
C LEU A 179 12.15 -11.28 14.70
N GLY A 180 11.44 -11.40 13.58
CA GLY A 180 11.64 -12.47 12.62
C GLY A 180 13.05 -12.44 12.04
N ALA A 181 13.52 -11.27 11.61
CA ALA A 181 14.90 -11.11 11.15
C ALA A 181 15.92 -11.42 12.27
N LEU A 182 15.73 -10.84 13.47
CA LEU A 182 16.60 -11.06 14.62
C LEU A 182 16.68 -12.54 15.03
N SER A 183 15.58 -13.28 14.92
CA SER A 183 15.54 -14.71 15.25
C SER A 183 16.32 -15.58 14.25
N MET A 184 16.43 -15.14 12.99
CA MET A 184 17.14 -15.86 11.93
C MET A 184 18.61 -15.50 11.82
N LEU A 185 19.03 -14.32 12.29
CA LEU A 185 20.43 -13.89 12.25
C LEU A 185 21.41 -14.86 12.94
N PRO A 186 21.14 -15.43 14.13
CA PRO A 186 22.03 -16.42 14.74
C PRO A 186 22.17 -17.69 13.91
N VAL A 187 21.08 -18.12 13.26
CA VAL A 187 21.09 -19.29 12.37
C VAL A 187 22.04 -19.02 11.21
N LEU A 188 21.85 -17.90 10.50
CA LEU A 188 22.69 -17.49 9.37
C LEU A 188 24.15 -17.27 9.78
N ALA A 189 24.39 -16.62 10.92
CA ALA A 189 25.74 -16.38 11.43
C ALA A 189 26.48 -17.69 11.74
N GLY A 190 25.79 -18.70 12.30
CA GLY A 190 26.36 -20.01 12.54
C GLY A 190 26.77 -20.77 11.27
N ALA A 191 26.24 -20.39 10.11
CA ALA A 191 26.62 -20.91 8.80
C ALA A 191 27.60 -20.00 8.04
N THR A 192 27.96 -18.84 8.58
CA THR A 192 28.78 -17.83 7.88
C THR A 192 30.26 -18.03 8.18
N ASP A 193 31.07 -18.15 7.13
CA ASP A 193 32.51 -18.23 7.27
C ASP A 193 33.12 -16.86 7.56
N GLY A 194 34.13 -16.82 8.44
CA GLY A 194 34.92 -15.62 8.71
C GLY A 194 34.37 -14.69 9.80
N ILE A 195 33.37 -15.13 10.57
CA ILE A 195 32.89 -14.43 11.77
C ILE A 195 32.68 -15.40 12.94
N ASP A 196 32.99 -14.96 14.16
CA ASP A 196 32.76 -15.75 15.39
C ASP A 196 31.39 -15.45 16.03
N GLY A 197 30.62 -14.51 15.47
CA GLY A 197 29.30 -14.13 15.96
C GLY A 197 28.81 -12.76 15.49
N MET A 198 27.60 -12.38 15.91
CA MET A 198 26.93 -11.13 15.53
C MET A 198 27.28 -9.95 16.46
N GLY A 199 28.53 -9.50 16.44
CA GLY A 199 29.03 -8.42 17.30
C GLY A 199 29.15 -7.04 16.65
N SER A 200 29.02 -6.92 15.33
CA SER A 200 29.23 -5.67 14.61
C SER A 200 28.39 -5.55 13.33
N LEU A 201 28.23 -4.33 12.81
CA LEU A 201 27.61 -4.08 11.50
C LEU A 201 28.42 -4.70 10.35
N ALA A 202 29.74 -4.82 10.51
CA ALA A 202 30.59 -5.49 9.52
C ALA A 202 30.25 -6.99 9.46
N ASN A 203 30.03 -7.63 10.60
CA ASN A 203 29.65 -9.04 10.64
C ASN A 203 28.26 -9.24 10.02
N LEU A 204 27.31 -8.34 10.30
CA LEU A 204 26.00 -8.35 9.62
C LEU A 204 26.15 -8.22 8.10
N ARG A 205 27.04 -7.36 7.62
CA ARG A 205 27.34 -7.20 6.19
C ARG A 205 27.87 -8.50 5.57
N VAL A 206 28.77 -9.21 6.26
CA VAL A 206 29.33 -10.50 5.81
C VAL A 206 28.25 -11.57 5.73
N VAL A 207 27.40 -11.70 6.76
CA VAL A 207 26.24 -12.61 6.74
C VAL A 207 25.32 -12.30 5.56
N ALA A 208 25.01 -11.01 5.37
CA ALA A 208 24.15 -10.57 4.30
C ALA A 208 24.72 -10.92 2.91
N ASP A 209 26.01 -10.71 2.67
CA ASP A 209 26.68 -11.08 1.41
C ASP A 209 26.77 -12.57 1.17
N GLN A 210 26.90 -13.39 2.22
CA GLN A 210 27.03 -14.84 2.04
C GLN A 210 25.68 -15.56 1.94
N TRP A 211 24.64 -15.04 2.60
CA TRP A 211 23.39 -15.80 2.78
C TRP A 211 22.12 -15.10 2.34
N VAL A 212 22.07 -13.77 2.33
CA VAL A 212 20.84 -13.03 2.07
C VAL A 212 20.84 -12.41 0.68
N TRP A 213 21.82 -11.57 0.36
CA TRP A 213 21.92 -10.82 -0.89
C TRP A 213 23.30 -11.06 -1.50
N ARG A 214 23.45 -12.23 -2.13
CA ARG A 214 24.74 -12.77 -2.57
C ARG A 214 25.40 -12.04 -3.74
N GLY A 215 24.65 -11.21 -4.46
CA GLY A 215 25.19 -10.58 -5.67
C GLY A 215 25.42 -11.56 -6.83
N GLU A 216 24.92 -12.80 -6.74
CA GLU A 216 25.13 -13.87 -7.74
C GLU A 216 24.25 -13.71 -8.99
N GLY A 217 23.31 -12.74 -9.01
CA GLY A 217 22.37 -12.49 -10.11
C GLY A 217 22.98 -11.89 -11.39
N GLY A 218 24.27 -12.10 -11.65
CA GLY A 218 24.96 -11.64 -12.87
C GLY A 218 25.06 -10.12 -13.05
N GLY A 219 24.66 -9.32 -12.06
CA GLY A 219 24.61 -7.85 -12.16
C GLY A 219 23.40 -7.31 -12.93
N GLU A 220 22.41 -8.13 -13.27
CA GLU A 220 21.22 -7.70 -14.03
C GLU A 220 20.35 -6.71 -13.25
N ILE A 221 20.22 -6.91 -11.93
CA ILE A 221 19.46 -6.03 -11.03
C ILE A 221 20.41 -5.19 -10.18
N THR A 222 20.55 -3.92 -10.56
CA THR A 222 21.39 -2.92 -9.87
C THR A 222 20.60 -2.09 -8.85
N ALA A 223 21.27 -1.26 -8.05
CA ALA A 223 20.62 -0.30 -7.14
C ALA A 223 19.50 0.52 -7.81
N TRP A 224 19.68 0.90 -9.08
CA TRP A 224 18.69 1.68 -9.82
C TRP A 224 17.46 0.86 -10.22
N HIS A 225 17.60 -0.44 -10.46
CA HIS A 225 16.46 -1.32 -10.68
C HIS A 225 15.64 -1.46 -9.39
N VAL A 226 16.32 -1.62 -8.25
CA VAL A 226 15.66 -1.66 -6.93
C VAL A 226 14.98 -0.32 -6.62
N ALA A 227 15.65 0.81 -6.88
CA ALA A 227 15.06 2.13 -6.70
C ALA A 227 13.84 2.36 -7.60
N ALA A 228 13.94 1.98 -8.88
CA ALA A 228 12.82 2.07 -9.80
C ALA A 228 11.66 1.19 -9.32
N PHE A 229 11.91 -0.07 -8.95
CA PHE A 229 10.87 -0.95 -8.41
C PHE A 229 10.20 -0.37 -7.14
N ALA A 230 10.99 0.04 -6.14
CA ALA A 230 10.48 0.60 -4.90
C ALA A 230 9.67 1.88 -5.13
N TRP A 231 10.02 2.68 -6.15
CA TRP A 231 9.22 3.84 -6.54
C TRP A 231 7.92 3.45 -7.27
N ILE A 232 8.00 2.52 -8.22
CA ILE A 232 6.85 2.18 -9.07
C ILE A 232 5.83 1.26 -8.38
N CYS A 233 6.23 0.53 -7.34
CA CYS A 233 5.39 -0.50 -6.74
C CYS A 233 4.04 0.05 -6.23
N ASN A 234 4.03 1.31 -5.77
CA ASN A 234 2.81 1.99 -5.32
C ASN A 234 2.44 3.16 -6.22
N LEU A 235 2.95 3.16 -7.45
CA LEU A 235 2.75 4.27 -8.38
C LEU A 235 1.29 4.46 -8.74
N ALA A 236 0.48 3.40 -8.81
CA ALA A 236 -0.96 3.55 -9.00
C ALA A 236 -1.62 4.42 -7.92
N MET A 237 -1.07 4.41 -6.70
CA MET A 237 -1.56 5.17 -5.54
C MET A 237 -1.12 6.63 -5.60
N HIS A 238 0.19 6.89 -5.76
CA HIS A 238 0.75 8.25 -5.74
C HIS A 238 0.84 8.90 -7.11
N GLY A 239 1.48 8.25 -8.08
CA GLY A 239 1.66 8.75 -9.43
C GLY A 239 0.36 8.70 -10.24
N GLY A 240 -0.43 7.64 -10.14
CA GLY A 240 -1.78 7.54 -10.74
C GLY A 240 -2.86 8.29 -9.96
N LEU A 241 -2.49 8.90 -8.82
CA LEU A 241 -3.36 9.69 -7.95
C LEU A 241 -4.59 8.95 -7.38
N SER A 242 -4.58 7.62 -7.30
CA SER A 242 -5.67 6.86 -6.67
C SER A 242 -5.89 7.28 -5.21
N ASP A 243 -4.82 7.66 -4.52
CA ASP A 243 -4.87 8.13 -3.13
C ASP A 243 -5.48 9.53 -2.95
N MET A 244 -5.82 10.26 -4.02
CA MET A 244 -6.70 11.42 -3.90
C MET A 244 -7.99 11.07 -3.16
N THR A 245 -8.49 9.84 -3.35
CA THR A 245 -9.69 9.31 -2.70
C THR A 245 -9.59 9.31 -1.16
N VAL A 246 -8.39 9.12 -0.62
CA VAL A 246 -8.13 9.14 0.83
C VAL A 246 -7.65 10.53 1.27
N LEU A 247 -6.67 11.10 0.56
CA LEU A 247 -6.05 12.38 0.89
C LEU A 247 -6.99 13.58 0.74
N ARG A 248 -8.11 13.46 0.03
CA ARG A 248 -9.17 14.48 0.02
C ARG A 248 -9.74 14.79 1.41
N TYR A 249 -9.61 13.87 2.37
CA TYR A 249 -10.00 14.11 3.76
C TYR A 249 -8.91 14.79 4.60
N ALA A 250 -7.71 15.03 4.06
CA ALA A 250 -6.59 15.55 4.83
C ALA A 250 -6.72 17.05 5.11
N ARG A 251 -6.55 17.49 6.36
CA ARG A 251 -6.61 18.93 6.68
C ARG A 251 -5.54 19.76 5.96
N ARG A 252 -4.39 19.16 5.61
CA ARG A 252 -3.26 19.82 4.95
C ARG A 252 -2.61 18.88 3.94
N ALA A 253 -2.05 19.44 2.87
CA ALA A 253 -1.31 18.67 1.86
C ALA A 253 -0.07 17.97 2.44
N SER A 254 0.54 18.55 3.49
CA SER A 254 1.69 17.94 4.18
C SER A 254 1.39 16.57 4.79
N TYR A 255 0.12 16.17 4.94
CA TYR A 255 -0.23 14.83 5.40
C TYR A 255 0.17 13.74 4.41
N GLY A 256 0.42 14.08 3.13
CA GLY A 256 1.00 13.14 2.15
C GLY A 256 2.38 12.60 2.57
N TYR A 257 3.15 13.37 3.36
CA TYR A 257 4.46 12.92 3.86
C TYR A 257 4.38 11.84 4.93
N PHE A 258 3.20 11.57 5.51
CA PHE A 258 3.03 10.41 6.38
C PHE A 258 3.24 9.07 5.65
N SER A 259 3.25 9.08 4.30
CA SER A 259 3.69 7.94 3.48
C SER A 259 5.10 7.45 3.85
N VAL A 260 5.95 8.29 4.46
CA VAL A 260 7.26 7.88 5.00
C VAL A 260 7.16 6.69 5.95
N LEU A 261 6.07 6.59 6.73
CA LEU A 261 5.85 5.47 7.65
C LEU A 261 5.63 4.17 6.89
N GLY A 262 4.92 4.21 5.75
CA GLY A 262 4.76 3.04 4.90
C GLY A 262 6.03 2.71 4.12
N MET A 263 6.67 3.71 3.53
CA MET A 263 7.79 3.49 2.61
C MET A 263 9.09 3.10 3.34
N PHE A 264 9.40 3.70 4.49
CA PHE A 264 10.63 3.37 5.21
C PHE A 264 10.45 2.26 6.26
N ILE A 265 9.26 2.11 6.84
CA ILE A 265 9.04 1.02 7.80
C ILE A 265 8.56 -0.25 7.08
N GLY A 266 7.59 -0.11 6.17
CA GLY A 266 7.10 -1.22 5.34
C GLY A 266 8.11 -1.60 4.28
N HIS A 267 8.25 -0.79 3.23
CA HIS A 267 9.06 -1.20 2.08
C HIS A 267 10.55 -1.31 2.41
N TYR A 268 11.14 -0.31 3.07
CA TYR A 268 12.58 -0.39 3.37
C TYR A 268 12.86 -1.45 4.45
N ALA A 269 12.38 -1.23 5.68
CA ALA A 269 12.74 -2.10 6.79
C ALA A 269 12.11 -3.49 6.69
N ALA A 270 10.80 -3.60 6.42
CA ALA A 270 10.15 -4.92 6.37
C ALA A 270 10.60 -5.77 5.19
N TRP A 271 10.93 -5.21 4.00
CA TRP A 271 11.51 -6.03 2.92
C TRP A 271 12.92 -6.52 3.26
N VAL A 272 13.75 -5.69 3.90
CA VAL A 272 15.08 -6.10 4.41
C VAL A 272 14.91 -7.23 5.43
N PHE A 273 13.99 -7.08 6.38
CA PHE A 273 13.72 -8.08 7.41
C PHE A 273 13.15 -9.38 6.81
N ALA A 274 12.21 -9.28 5.88
CA ALA A 274 11.64 -10.42 5.16
C ALA A 274 12.69 -11.15 4.31
N GLY A 275 13.65 -10.44 3.71
CA GLY A 275 14.78 -11.06 3.02
C GLY A 275 15.64 -11.90 3.96
N ILE A 276 16.01 -11.36 5.13
CA ILE A 276 16.74 -12.10 6.17
C ILE A 276 15.94 -13.31 6.66
N MET A 277 14.63 -13.13 6.89
CA MET A 277 13.73 -14.22 7.29
C MET A 277 13.67 -15.32 6.23
N GLY A 278 13.51 -14.95 4.96
CA GLY A 278 13.42 -15.88 3.85
C GLY A 278 14.71 -16.67 3.65
N ALA A 279 15.86 -16.02 3.76
CA ALA A 279 17.17 -16.69 3.71
C ALA A 279 17.34 -17.68 4.87
N GLY A 280 17.00 -17.26 6.10
CA GLY A 280 17.06 -18.14 7.28
C GLY A 280 16.12 -19.33 7.18
N ALA A 281 14.88 -19.11 6.75
CA ALA A 281 13.89 -20.17 6.53
C ALA A 281 14.34 -21.16 5.45
N ALA A 282 14.86 -20.65 4.33
CA ALA A 282 15.43 -21.46 3.25
C ALA A 282 16.55 -22.37 3.76
N MET A 283 17.45 -21.83 4.57
CA MET A 283 18.56 -22.59 5.15
C MET A 283 18.07 -23.66 6.14
N LEU A 284 17.13 -23.33 7.03
CA LEU A 284 16.56 -24.30 7.98
C LEU A 284 15.84 -25.45 7.29
N LEU A 285 15.18 -25.18 6.17
CA LEU A 285 14.45 -26.17 5.39
C LEU A 285 15.32 -26.92 4.37
N GLY A 286 16.58 -26.52 4.17
CA GLY A 286 17.42 -27.05 3.11
C GLY A 286 16.83 -26.83 1.71
N ALA A 287 16.08 -25.74 1.53
CA ALA A 287 15.34 -25.44 0.30
C ALA A 287 15.83 -24.12 -0.32
N THR A 288 15.43 -23.86 -1.56
CA THR A 288 15.64 -22.55 -2.18
C THR A 288 14.53 -21.60 -1.75
N ILE A 289 14.83 -20.30 -1.69
CA ILE A 289 13.84 -19.30 -1.27
C ILE A 289 12.59 -19.28 -2.19
N SER A 290 12.76 -19.59 -3.47
CA SER A 290 11.67 -19.66 -4.45
C SER A 290 10.74 -20.87 -4.25
N ALA A 291 11.14 -21.86 -3.45
CA ALA A 291 10.32 -23.02 -3.10
C ALA A 291 9.43 -22.80 -1.86
N ILE A 292 9.55 -21.63 -1.22
CA ILE A 292 8.94 -21.33 0.07
C ILE A 292 7.95 -20.17 -0.12
N ASP A 293 6.72 -20.32 0.40
CA ASP A 293 5.74 -19.24 0.38
C ASP A 293 5.82 -18.35 1.63
N ALA A 294 5.13 -17.21 1.59
CA ALA A 294 5.19 -16.20 2.66
C ALA A 294 4.79 -16.76 4.04
N GLY A 295 3.77 -17.63 4.08
CA GLY A 295 3.34 -18.31 5.30
C GLY A 295 4.47 -19.14 5.91
N GLU A 296 5.16 -19.94 5.09
CA GLU A 296 6.26 -20.79 5.54
C GLU A 296 7.45 -19.97 6.03
N VAL A 297 7.84 -18.90 5.31
CA VAL A 297 8.89 -17.98 5.75
C VAL A 297 8.58 -17.43 7.15
N ALA A 298 7.36 -16.95 7.36
CA ALA A 298 6.96 -16.40 8.64
C ALA A 298 6.89 -17.47 9.74
N TYR A 299 6.40 -18.67 9.43
CA TYR A 299 6.32 -19.77 10.39
C TYR A 299 7.71 -20.25 10.84
N GLN A 300 8.65 -20.41 9.91
CA GLN A 300 10.00 -20.84 10.24
C GLN A 300 10.73 -19.84 11.14
N ALA A 301 10.46 -18.55 10.96
CA ALA A 301 11.06 -17.49 11.79
C ALA A 301 10.35 -17.28 13.14
N LEU A 302 9.02 -17.31 13.16
CA LEU A 302 8.22 -16.76 14.27
C LEU A 302 7.19 -17.76 14.85
N GLY A 303 7.11 -18.98 14.31
CA GLY A 303 6.12 -19.98 14.69
C GLY A 303 4.68 -19.50 14.45
N THR A 304 3.79 -19.80 15.38
CA THR A 304 2.35 -19.45 15.29
C THR A 304 2.11 -17.93 15.21
N ALA A 305 2.98 -17.13 15.84
CA ALA A 305 2.89 -15.67 15.71
C ALA A 305 3.18 -15.20 14.27
N GLY A 306 4.03 -15.91 13.53
CA GLY A 306 4.28 -15.68 12.10
C GLY A 306 3.05 -15.97 11.24
N ILE A 307 2.34 -17.06 11.51
CA ILE A 307 1.07 -17.38 10.84
C ILE A 307 0.07 -16.22 11.04
N LEU A 308 -0.08 -15.77 12.29
CA LEU A 308 -0.95 -14.64 12.61
C LEU A 308 -0.51 -13.37 11.88
N ALA A 309 0.80 -13.11 11.80
CA ALA A 309 1.34 -11.93 11.14
C ALA A 309 0.98 -11.90 9.66
N VAL A 310 1.17 -13.00 8.94
CA VAL A 310 0.85 -13.08 7.49
C VAL A 310 -0.65 -12.93 7.23
N ILE A 311 -1.51 -13.51 8.08
CA ILE A 311 -2.97 -13.35 7.98
C ILE A 311 -3.36 -11.88 8.17
N ILE A 312 -2.90 -11.24 9.26
CA ILE A 312 -3.22 -9.84 9.56
C ILE A 312 -2.71 -8.92 8.44
N ALA A 313 -1.48 -9.13 7.98
CA ALA A 313 -0.85 -8.33 6.94
C ALA A 313 -1.56 -8.44 5.60
N GLY A 314 -2.03 -9.63 5.22
CA GLY A 314 -2.87 -9.78 4.03
C GLY A 314 -4.22 -9.07 4.17
N TRP A 315 -4.82 -9.09 5.36
CA TRP A 315 -6.13 -8.44 5.59
C TRP A 315 -6.05 -6.92 5.57
N THR A 316 -5.03 -6.32 6.19
CA THR A 316 -4.87 -4.86 6.25
C THR A 316 -4.69 -4.23 4.87
N THR A 317 -4.19 -5.00 3.88
CA THR A 317 -4.06 -4.56 2.48
C THR A 317 -5.25 -4.96 1.61
N ALA A 318 -5.79 -6.18 1.77
CA ALA A 318 -6.90 -6.64 0.95
C ALA A 318 -8.15 -5.78 1.15
N ASN A 319 -8.46 -5.40 2.39
CA ASN A 319 -9.67 -4.65 2.73
C ASN A 319 -9.77 -3.28 2.03
N PRO A 320 -8.81 -2.34 2.17
CA PRO A 320 -8.85 -1.07 1.46
C PRO A 320 -8.77 -1.24 -0.06
N THR A 321 -8.10 -2.29 -0.55
CA THR A 321 -7.99 -2.56 -1.99
C THR A 321 -9.31 -3.02 -2.60
N ILE A 322 -10.04 -3.92 -1.93
CA ILE A 322 -11.41 -4.32 -2.31
C ILE A 322 -12.35 -3.11 -2.27
N TYR A 323 -12.18 -2.22 -1.28
CA TYR A 323 -12.95 -0.98 -1.21
C TYR A 323 -12.67 -0.05 -2.40
N ARG A 324 -11.39 0.18 -2.76
CA ARG A 324 -11.01 0.97 -3.95
C ARG A 324 -11.54 0.36 -5.25
N ALA A 325 -11.49 -0.97 -5.39
CA ALA A 325 -12.10 -1.68 -6.50
C ALA A 325 -13.63 -1.48 -6.54
N GLY A 326 -14.29 -1.58 -5.39
CA GLY A 326 -15.72 -1.31 -5.25
C GLY A 326 -16.12 0.09 -5.73
N LEU A 327 -15.37 1.12 -5.34
CA LEU A 327 -15.58 2.49 -5.82
C LEU A 327 -15.35 2.64 -7.33
N ALA A 328 -14.36 1.93 -7.89
CA ALA A 328 -14.11 1.92 -9.33
C ALA A 328 -15.35 1.40 -10.09
N PHE A 329 -15.86 0.23 -9.70
CA PHE A 329 -17.04 -0.34 -10.36
C PHE A 329 -18.31 0.44 -10.08
N GLN A 330 -18.48 0.99 -8.88
CA GLN A 330 -19.60 1.86 -8.56
C GLN A 330 -19.61 3.14 -9.42
N SER A 331 -18.44 3.66 -9.79
CA SER A 331 -18.35 4.84 -10.67
C SER A 331 -18.93 4.60 -12.07
N LEU A 332 -19.15 3.34 -12.49
CA LEU A 332 -19.77 2.99 -13.77
C LEU A 332 -21.27 3.27 -13.78
N ASN A 333 -21.93 3.13 -12.63
CA ASN A 333 -23.36 3.41 -12.49
C ASN A 333 -23.68 3.90 -11.07
N PRO A 334 -24.02 5.20 -10.91
CA PRO A 334 -24.33 5.79 -9.60
C PRO A 334 -25.53 5.18 -8.87
N ARG A 335 -26.38 4.40 -9.57
CA ARG A 335 -27.54 3.73 -8.96
C ARG A 335 -27.17 2.43 -8.25
N TRP A 336 -25.95 1.92 -8.46
CA TRP A 336 -25.53 0.68 -7.83
C TRP A 336 -25.24 0.88 -6.35
N ASP A 337 -25.79 -0.03 -5.53
CA ASP A 337 -25.52 -0.06 -4.10
C ASP A 337 -24.06 -0.47 -3.84
N ARG A 338 -23.35 0.32 -3.04
CA ARG A 338 -21.94 0.12 -2.72
C ARG A 338 -21.69 -1.27 -2.14
N VAL A 339 -22.50 -1.70 -1.17
CA VAL A 339 -22.30 -2.98 -0.47
C VAL A 339 -22.44 -4.13 -1.45
N ARG A 340 -23.45 -4.11 -2.33
CA ARG A 340 -23.62 -5.13 -3.37
C ARG A 340 -22.45 -5.17 -4.35
N VAL A 341 -21.98 -4.01 -4.82
CA VAL A 341 -20.81 -3.93 -5.71
C VAL A 341 -19.58 -4.49 -5.01
N THR A 342 -19.31 -4.10 -3.76
CA THR A 342 -18.20 -4.62 -2.97
C THR A 342 -18.27 -6.13 -2.78
N MET A 343 -19.45 -6.71 -2.57
CA MET A 343 -19.62 -8.16 -2.47
C MET A 343 -19.30 -8.87 -3.79
N VAL A 344 -19.77 -8.36 -4.92
CA VAL A 344 -19.45 -8.91 -6.26
C VAL A 344 -17.96 -8.83 -6.54
N VAL A 345 -17.36 -7.67 -6.29
CA VAL A 345 -15.91 -7.46 -6.36
C VAL A 345 -15.19 -8.49 -5.50
N GLY A 346 -15.65 -8.70 -4.27
CA GLY A 346 -15.09 -9.68 -3.36
C GLY A 346 -15.12 -11.11 -3.88
N VAL A 347 -16.21 -11.53 -4.53
CA VAL A 347 -16.31 -12.85 -5.18
C VAL A 347 -15.30 -12.97 -6.31
N VAL A 348 -15.18 -11.97 -7.18
CA VAL A 348 -14.21 -11.95 -8.28
C VAL A 348 -12.78 -12.01 -7.74
N THR A 349 -12.47 -11.19 -6.74
CA THR A 349 -11.17 -11.16 -6.05
C THR A 349 -10.83 -12.52 -5.44
N THR A 350 -11.79 -13.19 -4.79
CA THR A 350 -11.59 -14.50 -4.18
C THR A 350 -11.36 -15.59 -5.23
N ALA A 351 -12.07 -15.51 -6.37
CA ALA A 351 -11.84 -16.42 -7.49
C ALA A 351 -10.43 -16.25 -8.08
N ILE A 352 -9.96 -15.00 -8.21
CA ILE A 352 -8.57 -14.72 -8.63
C ILE A 352 -7.57 -15.27 -7.61
N ALA A 353 -7.84 -15.11 -6.31
CA ALA A 353 -6.97 -15.59 -5.22
C ALA A 353 -6.75 -17.11 -5.22
N CYS A 354 -7.63 -17.87 -5.88
CA CYS A 354 -7.47 -19.33 -6.03
C CYS A 354 -6.28 -19.70 -6.93
N PHE A 355 -5.73 -18.73 -7.67
CA PHE A 355 -4.54 -18.88 -8.51
C PHE A 355 -3.33 -18.24 -7.79
N PRO A 356 -2.40 -19.01 -7.23
CA PRO A 356 -1.33 -18.50 -6.38
C PRO A 356 -0.16 -17.81 -7.11
N PHE A 357 -0.44 -17.09 -8.20
CA PHE A 357 0.56 -16.37 -8.99
C PHE A 357 1.32 -15.28 -8.21
N VAL A 358 0.85 -14.88 -7.02
CA VAL A 358 1.55 -13.91 -6.16
C VAL A 358 3.01 -14.30 -5.90
N PHE A 359 3.30 -15.59 -5.74
CA PHE A 359 4.65 -16.05 -5.41
C PHE A 359 5.61 -16.11 -6.60
N SER A 360 5.08 -15.96 -7.83
CA SER A 360 5.89 -16.05 -9.05
C SER A 360 5.80 -14.80 -9.94
N ARG A 361 4.74 -13.99 -9.83
CA ARG A 361 4.41 -12.91 -10.77
C ARG A 361 4.01 -11.59 -10.13
N LEU A 362 4.09 -11.46 -8.79
CA LEU A 362 3.65 -10.23 -8.10
C LEU A 362 4.39 -8.98 -8.60
N MET A 363 5.71 -9.04 -8.76
CA MET A 363 6.50 -7.86 -9.15
C MET A 363 6.18 -7.39 -10.57
N ASP A 364 6.09 -8.33 -11.52
CA ASP A 364 5.65 -8.04 -12.90
C ASP A 364 4.26 -7.39 -12.88
N PHE A 365 3.32 -7.98 -12.14
CA PHE A 365 1.96 -7.48 -12.02
C PHE A 365 1.92 -6.06 -11.45
N VAL A 366 2.62 -5.81 -10.36
CA VAL A 366 2.66 -4.49 -9.72
C VAL A 366 3.33 -3.45 -10.64
N GLY A 367 4.42 -3.82 -11.32
CA GLY A 367 5.07 -2.96 -12.31
C GLY A 367 4.14 -2.60 -13.48
N ILE A 368 3.43 -3.58 -14.03
CA ILE A 368 2.45 -3.39 -15.10
C ILE A 368 1.27 -2.55 -14.61
N MET A 369 0.74 -2.83 -13.41
CA MET A 369 -0.35 -2.05 -12.81
C MET A 369 0.04 -0.56 -12.69
N GLY A 370 1.25 -0.28 -12.17
CA GLY A 370 1.77 1.09 -12.11
C GLY A 370 1.89 1.73 -13.50
N LEU A 371 2.41 0.99 -14.48
CA LEU A 371 2.60 1.46 -15.85
C LEU A 371 1.26 1.75 -16.56
N VAL A 372 0.25 0.92 -16.34
CA VAL A 372 -1.08 1.08 -16.95
C VAL A 372 -1.84 2.28 -16.37
N LEU A 373 -1.70 2.52 -15.06
CA LEU A 373 -2.51 3.50 -14.35
C LEU A 373 -1.85 4.89 -14.21
N SER A 374 -0.54 4.96 -14.12
CA SER A 374 0.20 6.23 -13.94
C SER A 374 0.06 7.27 -15.06
N PRO A 375 -0.17 6.94 -16.35
CA PRO A 375 -0.26 7.95 -17.39
C PRO A 375 -1.49 8.86 -17.23
N ILE A 376 -2.56 8.35 -16.59
CA ILE A 376 -3.70 9.18 -16.21
C ILE A 376 -3.30 10.23 -15.17
N GLY A 377 -2.38 9.89 -14.28
CA GLY A 377 -1.79 10.84 -13.37
C GLY A 377 -1.04 11.97 -14.07
N ALA A 378 -0.29 11.65 -15.14
CA ALA A 378 0.36 12.64 -15.98
C ALA A 378 -0.66 13.59 -16.63
N VAL A 379 -1.79 13.07 -17.12
CA VAL A 379 -2.91 13.87 -17.65
C VAL A 379 -3.48 14.79 -16.56
N ILE A 380 -3.71 14.27 -15.35
CA ILE A 380 -4.23 15.04 -14.21
C ILE A 380 -3.26 16.16 -13.83
N VAL A 381 -1.96 15.88 -13.71
CA VAL A 381 -0.92 16.86 -13.39
C VAL A 381 -0.85 17.94 -14.47
N THR A 382 -0.92 17.54 -15.74
CA THR A 382 -0.92 18.47 -16.87
C THR A 382 -2.14 19.40 -16.79
N GLU A 383 -3.33 18.84 -16.59
CA GLU A 383 -4.57 19.60 -16.45
C GLU A 383 -4.54 20.55 -15.25
N HIS A 384 -4.07 20.06 -14.09
CA HIS A 384 -4.15 20.80 -12.84
C HIS A 384 -3.12 21.94 -12.75
N TRP A 385 -1.93 21.75 -13.33
CA TRP A 385 -0.78 22.61 -13.08
C TRP A 385 -0.08 23.15 -14.32
N ILE A 386 -0.09 22.43 -15.44
CA ILE A 386 0.63 22.84 -16.64
C ILE A 386 -0.27 23.73 -17.51
N LEU A 387 -1.52 23.32 -17.76
CA LEU A 387 -2.46 24.10 -18.58
C LEU A 387 -2.67 25.53 -18.06
N PRO A 388 -2.97 25.78 -16.76
CA PRO A 388 -3.19 27.14 -16.28
C PRO A 388 -1.95 28.03 -16.40
N ARG A 389 -0.75 27.46 -16.21
CA ARG A 389 0.52 28.20 -16.36
C ARG A 389 0.82 28.58 -17.81
N LEU A 390 0.21 27.90 -18.77
CA LEU A 390 0.29 28.21 -20.20
C LEU A 390 -0.90 29.07 -20.68
N GLY A 391 -1.72 29.58 -19.75
CA GLY A 391 -2.91 30.37 -20.08
C GLY A 391 -4.07 29.55 -20.69
N MET A 392 -4.07 28.23 -20.50
CA MET A 392 -5.15 27.35 -20.94
C MET A 392 -6.11 27.04 -19.79
N THR A 393 -7.38 26.79 -20.14
CA THR A 393 -8.46 26.55 -19.18
C THR A 393 -8.40 25.14 -18.59
N ARG A 394 -8.38 25.04 -17.26
CA ARG A 394 -8.54 23.78 -16.52
C ARG A 394 -10.00 23.30 -16.60
N TYR A 395 -10.23 22.00 -16.66
CA TYR A 395 -11.55 21.36 -16.83
C TYR A 395 -12.27 21.76 -18.14
N TRP A 396 -11.53 22.20 -19.15
CA TRP A 396 -12.10 22.70 -20.42
C TRP A 396 -13.08 21.70 -21.08
N SER A 397 -12.78 20.39 -20.99
CA SER A 397 -13.63 19.35 -21.57
C SER A 397 -15.02 19.28 -20.90
N HIS A 398 -15.07 19.48 -19.58
CA HIS A 398 -16.31 19.58 -18.81
C HIS A 398 -17.14 20.80 -19.23
N TYR A 399 -16.53 21.98 -19.33
CA TYR A 399 -17.24 23.20 -19.73
C TYR A 399 -17.72 23.17 -21.18
N ARG A 400 -17.02 22.43 -22.04
CA ARG A 400 -17.44 22.16 -23.41
C ARG A 400 -18.55 21.09 -23.50
N GLY A 401 -18.91 20.44 -22.39
CA GLY A 401 -19.95 19.41 -22.35
C GLY A 401 -19.59 18.13 -23.09
N GLN A 402 -18.30 17.83 -23.24
CA GLN A 402 -17.86 16.65 -23.98
C GLN A 402 -18.09 15.38 -23.16
N HIS A 403 -18.73 14.38 -23.77
CA HIS A 403 -18.88 13.06 -23.15
C HIS A 403 -17.54 12.30 -23.09
N THR A 404 -16.59 12.64 -23.97
CA THR A 404 -15.31 11.95 -24.09
C THR A 404 -14.22 12.93 -24.54
N ASN A 405 -13.16 13.05 -23.74
CA ASN A 405 -11.97 13.83 -24.05
C ASN A 405 -10.98 12.96 -24.84
N TRP A 406 -11.02 13.05 -26.17
CA TRP A 406 -10.10 12.31 -27.04
C TRP A 406 -8.62 12.63 -26.78
N PRO A 407 -8.19 13.88 -26.52
CA PRO A 407 -6.84 14.17 -26.05
C PRO A 407 -6.39 13.32 -24.85
N ALA A 408 -7.24 13.14 -23.83
CA ALA A 408 -6.91 12.33 -22.65
C ALA A 408 -6.76 10.85 -23.00
N ILE A 409 -7.66 10.31 -23.84
CA ILE A 409 -7.58 8.92 -24.32
C ILE A 409 -6.32 8.71 -25.17
N ALA A 410 -6.02 9.63 -26.09
CA ALA A 410 -4.85 9.55 -26.95
C ALA A 410 -3.54 9.62 -26.14
N ALA A 411 -3.49 10.45 -25.10
CA ALA A 411 -2.36 10.51 -24.19
C ALA A 411 -2.18 9.19 -23.42
N TRP A 412 -3.27 8.61 -22.93
CA TRP A 412 -3.24 7.33 -22.23
C TRP A 412 -2.86 6.18 -23.16
N ALA A 413 -3.59 5.97 -24.25
CA ALA A 413 -3.32 4.89 -25.20
C ALA A 413 -1.95 5.03 -25.88
N GLY A 414 -1.56 6.25 -26.28
CA GLY A 414 -0.28 6.52 -26.93
C GLY A 414 0.91 6.28 -26.01
N SER A 415 0.81 6.65 -24.73
CA SER A 415 1.86 6.36 -23.75
C SER A 415 1.98 4.86 -23.48
N LEU A 416 0.86 4.13 -23.35
CA LEU A 416 0.87 2.67 -23.21
C LEU A 416 1.43 1.96 -24.45
N ALA A 417 1.11 2.44 -25.66
CA ALA A 417 1.65 1.90 -26.90
C ALA A 417 3.18 2.08 -26.98
N LEU A 418 3.68 3.25 -26.57
CA LEU A 418 5.13 3.49 -26.46
C LEU A 418 5.76 2.55 -25.43
N ALA A 419 5.15 2.43 -24.25
CA ALA A 419 5.63 1.56 -23.18
C ALA A 419 5.70 0.10 -23.64
N ALA A 420 4.67 -0.38 -24.32
CA ALA A 420 4.64 -1.71 -24.92
C ALA A 420 5.73 -1.89 -25.98
N GLY A 421 5.93 -0.90 -26.86
CA GLY A 421 6.99 -0.94 -27.88
C GLY A 421 8.40 -1.01 -27.28
N LEU A 422 8.68 -0.19 -26.26
CA LEU A 422 9.97 -0.18 -25.55
C LEU A 422 10.18 -1.44 -24.71
N GLY A 423 9.12 -1.97 -24.09
CA GLY A 423 9.17 -3.20 -23.30
C GLY A 423 9.36 -4.44 -24.17
N PHE A 424 8.55 -4.63 -25.22
CA PHE A 424 8.64 -5.81 -26.09
C PHE A 424 9.91 -5.83 -26.96
N SER A 425 10.51 -4.67 -27.24
CA SER A 425 11.82 -4.61 -27.92
C SER A 425 12.99 -4.98 -27.00
N GLY A 426 12.77 -5.06 -25.68
CA GLY A 426 13.84 -5.25 -24.71
C GLY A 426 14.75 -4.02 -24.56
N ALA A 427 14.38 -2.88 -25.15
CA ALA A 427 15.19 -1.66 -25.11
C ALA A 427 15.29 -1.09 -23.69
N LEU A 428 14.24 -1.25 -22.89
CA LEU A 428 14.20 -0.84 -21.49
C LEU A 428 13.57 -1.93 -20.62
N HIS A 429 14.16 -2.15 -19.45
CA HIS A 429 13.56 -2.97 -18.41
C HIS A 429 12.22 -2.39 -17.93
N LEU A 430 11.26 -3.25 -17.55
CA LEU A 430 9.90 -2.87 -17.10
C LEU A 430 9.91 -1.71 -16.10
N PHE A 431 10.87 -1.72 -15.17
CA PHE A 431 10.93 -0.74 -14.08
C PHE A 431 11.29 0.68 -14.53
N PHE A 432 11.94 0.83 -15.69
CA PHE A 432 12.30 2.13 -16.25
C PHE A 432 11.28 2.66 -17.25
N LEU A 433 10.28 1.86 -17.65
CA LEU A 433 9.25 2.27 -18.62
C LEU A 433 8.38 3.42 -18.12
N LEU A 434 8.29 3.64 -16.79
CA LEU A 434 7.51 4.73 -16.23
C LEU A 434 7.87 6.09 -16.82
N ILE A 435 9.16 6.45 -16.80
CA ILE A 435 9.63 7.78 -17.17
C ILE A 435 9.22 8.15 -18.61
N PRO A 436 9.54 7.35 -19.65
CA PRO A 436 9.11 7.67 -21.00
C PRO A 436 7.57 7.66 -21.14
N THR A 437 6.88 6.77 -20.44
CA THR A 437 5.41 6.69 -20.48
C THR A 437 4.77 7.97 -19.92
N TRP A 438 5.23 8.45 -18.77
CA TRP A 438 4.72 9.66 -18.12
C TRP A 438 4.99 10.92 -18.95
N ILE A 439 6.22 11.04 -19.48
CA ILE A 439 6.60 12.15 -20.36
C ILE A 439 5.72 12.15 -21.61
N THR A 440 5.55 11.00 -22.26
CA THR A 440 4.72 10.89 -23.46
C THR A 440 3.26 11.23 -23.18
N ALA A 441 2.68 10.76 -22.07
CA ALA A 441 1.32 11.13 -21.70
C ALA A 441 1.17 12.65 -21.49
N THR A 442 2.13 13.27 -20.80
CA THR A 442 2.18 14.72 -20.58
C THR A 442 2.23 15.49 -21.90
N LEU A 443 3.17 15.13 -22.78
CA LEU A 443 3.40 15.81 -24.06
C LEU A 443 2.22 15.64 -25.02
N VAL A 444 1.72 14.40 -25.18
CA VAL A 444 0.58 14.11 -26.06
C VAL A 444 -0.65 14.85 -25.57
N TYR A 445 -0.94 14.83 -24.27
CA TYR A 445 -2.10 15.54 -23.73
C TYR A 445 -1.97 17.05 -23.94
N LEU A 446 -0.81 17.62 -23.63
CA LEU A 446 -0.56 19.06 -23.76
C LEU A 446 -0.72 19.54 -25.22
N VAL A 447 -0.15 18.81 -26.18
CA VAL A 447 -0.21 19.15 -27.60
C VAL A 447 -1.64 19.05 -28.15
N LEU A 448 -2.40 18.03 -27.72
CA LEU A 448 -3.75 17.79 -28.22
C LEU A 448 -4.82 18.64 -27.52
N ALA A 449 -4.69 18.91 -26.22
CA ALA A 449 -5.69 19.65 -25.45
C ALA A 449 -5.86 21.09 -25.93
N GLY A 450 -4.75 21.76 -26.29
CA GLY A 450 -4.75 23.13 -26.80
C GLY A 450 -5.72 23.37 -27.96
N PRO A 451 -5.52 22.74 -29.14
CA PRO A 451 -6.43 22.86 -30.28
C PRO A 451 -7.79 22.21 -30.03
N ALA A 452 -7.88 21.20 -29.17
CA ALA A 452 -9.13 20.54 -28.82
C ALA A 452 -10.07 21.40 -27.94
N GLY A 453 -9.64 22.56 -27.46
CA GLY A 453 -10.51 23.51 -26.77
C GLY A 453 -9.93 24.11 -25.48
N ALA A 454 -8.78 23.63 -25.00
CA ALA A 454 -8.19 24.16 -23.76
C ALA A 454 -7.75 25.62 -23.88
N ARG A 455 -7.49 26.14 -25.09
CA ARG A 455 -7.20 27.57 -25.33
C ARG A 455 -8.43 28.48 -25.30
N GLN A 456 -9.63 27.91 -25.22
CA GLN A 456 -10.87 28.69 -25.18
C GLN A 456 -11.13 29.15 -23.73
N SER A 457 -11.62 30.38 -23.58
CA SER A 457 -12.07 30.92 -22.30
C SER A 457 -13.55 30.59 -22.10
N PHE A 458 -13.89 30.09 -20.93
CA PHE A 458 -15.27 29.77 -20.55
C PHE A 458 -15.67 30.63 -19.34
N PRO A 459 -16.69 31.50 -19.43
CA PRO A 459 -17.11 32.32 -18.29
C PRO A 459 -17.45 31.48 -17.04
N VAL A 460 -18.12 30.34 -17.25
CA VAL A 460 -18.46 29.37 -16.19
C VAL A 460 -17.21 28.78 -15.52
N ALA A 461 -16.07 28.70 -16.23
CA ALA A 461 -14.81 28.26 -15.66
C ALA A 461 -14.27 29.27 -14.64
N VAL A 462 -14.33 30.57 -14.96
CA VAL A 462 -13.89 31.64 -14.06
C VAL A 462 -14.72 31.65 -12.78
N GLU A 463 -16.04 31.47 -12.90
CA GLU A 463 -16.94 31.35 -11.75
C GLU A 463 -16.63 30.10 -10.91
N ALA A 464 -16.36 28.96 -11.54
CA ALA A 464 -16.00 27.74 -10.85
C ALA A 464 -14.64 27.84 -10.13
N GLU A 465 -13.64 28.48 -10.75
CA GLU A 465 -12.35 28.76 -10.12
C GLU A 465 -12.49 29.69 -8.92
N THR A 466 -13.33 30.72 -9.04
CA THR A 466 -13.62 31.65 -7.93
C THR A 466 -14.33 30.93 -6.78
N ARG A 467 -15.30 30.05 -7.08
CA ARG A 467 -15.96 29.20 -6.07
C ARG A 467 -14.98 28.23 -5.40
N GLU A 468 -14.07 27.63 -6.15
CA GLU A 468 -13.03 26.75 -5.57
C GLU A 468 -12.07 27.54 -4.66
N ALA A 469 -11.67 28.75 -5.07
CA ALA A 469 -10.83 29.63 -4.27
C ALA A 469 -11.54 30.10 -2.98
N GLN A 470 -12.82 30.46 -3.06
CA GLN A 470 -13.63 30.82 -1.90
C GLN A 470 -13.78 29.63 -0.95
N ARG A 471 -14.12 28.44 -1.46
CA ARG A 471 -14.19 27.20 -0.68
C ARG A 471 -12.89 26.94 0.07
N GLN A 472 -11.74 27.12 -0.58
CA GLN A 472 -10.43 26.95 0.05
C GLN A 472 -10.15 28.01 1.12
N ALA A 473 -10.60 29.25 0.93
CA ALA A 473 -10.49 30.31 1.93
C ALA A 473 -11.35 30.00 3.16
N ASP A 474 -12.63 29.65 2.95
CA ASP A 474 -13.57 29.29 4.02
C ASP A 474 -13.05 28.08 4.82
N GLU A 475 -12.53 27.06 4.13
CA GLU A 475 -11.93 25.88 4.75
C GLU A 475 -10.72 26.24 5.62
N ARG A 476 -9.85 27.15 5.16
CA ARG A 476 -8.70 27.62 5.96
C ARG A 476 -9.18 28.35 7.21
N SER A 477 -10.14 29.26 7.10
CA SER A 477 -10.71 29.97 8.24
C SER A 477 -11.35 29.02 9.25
N TRP A 478 -12.12 28.03 8.79
CA TRP A 478 -12.74 27.01 9.65
C TRP A 478 -11.70 26.18 10.41
N LEU A 479 -10.61 25.78 9.74
CA LEU A 479 -9.53 25.02 10.37
C LEU A 479 -8.75 25.84 11.39
N GLU A 480 -8.55 27.13 11.15
CA GLU A 480 -7.92 28.06 12.10
C GLU A 480 -8.79 28.29 13.34
N GLU A 481 -10.09 28.50 13.16
CA GLU A 481 -11.05 28.64 14.25
C GLU A 481 -11.14 27.36 15.09
N SER A 482 -11.30 26.21 14.44
CA SER A 482 -11.31 24.90 15.11
C SER A 482 -10.04 24.63 15.90
N ALA A 483 -8.88 25.07 15.40
CA ALA A 483 -7.61 24.93 16.11
C ALA A 483 -7.53 25.84 17.35
N ARG A 484 -8.05 27.07 17.28
CA ARG A 484 -8.11 28.00 18.42
C ARG A 484 -9.04 27.49 19.53
N SER A 485 -10.21 26.99 19.16
CA SER A 485 -11.16 26.41 20.13
C SER A 485 -10.59 25.18 20.83
N ALA A 486 -9.87 24.31 20.10
CA ALA A 486 -9.20 23.15 20.68
C ALA A 486 -8.04 23.50 21.64
N THR A 487 -7.43 24.69 21.52
CA THR A 487 -6.40 25.18 22.46
C THR A 487 -6.97 25.90 23.69
N GLY A 488 -8.23 26.37 23.62
CA GLY A 488 -8.91 27.06 24.72
C GLY A 488 -9.60 26.13 25.71
N GLU A 489 -10.04 24.96 25.27
CA GLU A 489 -10.57 23.91 26.14
C GLU A 489 -9.43 23.00 26.61
N GLY A 490 -8.96 23.20 27.84
CA GLY A 490 -8.02 22.29 28.49
C GLY A 490 -8.60 20.88 28.57
N SER A 491 -8.18 19.97 27.67
CA SER A 491 -8.66 18.59 27.67
C SER A 491 -8.03 17.78 28.81
N VAL A 492 -8.52 17.99 30.03
CA VAL A 492 -8.29 17.08 31.15
C VAL A 492 -9.46 16.10 31.19
N THR A 493 -9.36 15.00 30.45
CA THR A 493 -10.14 13.78 30.73
C THR A 493 -9.20 12.59 30.78
N GLY A 494 -8.23 12.66 31.69
CA GLY A 494 -7.46 11.50 32.10
C GLY A 494 -8.30 10.60 33.00
N SER A 495 -9.16 9.76 32.42
CA SER A 495 -9.67 8.61 33.18
C SER A 495 -8.49 7.66 33.41
N SER A 496 -8.20 7.35 34.68
CA SER A 496 -7.08 6.51 35.10
C SER A 496 -7.09 5.11 34.46
N GLY A 497 -8.25 4.63 34.01
CA GLY A 497 -8.41 3.37 33.29
C GLY A 497 -7.79 3.34 31.89
N PHE A 498 -7.62 4.49 31.21
CA PHE A 498 -7.02 4.54 29.87
C PHE A 498 -5.51 4.25 29.90
N GLY A 499 -4.83 4.67 30.96
CA GLY A 499 -3.39 4.47 31.12
C GLY A 499 -3.03 2.99 31.27
N VAL A 500 -3.87 2.23 31.98
CA VAL A 500 -3.60 0.82 32.32
C VAL A 500 -3.59 -0.06 31.07
N TYR A 501 -4.65 -0.06 30.26
CA TYR A 501 -4.69 -0.90 29.05
C TYR A 501 -3.56 -0.56 28.06
N ARG A 502 -3.22 0.73 27.92
CA ARG A 502 -2.09 1.16 27.11
C ARG A 502 -0.76 0.64 27.68
N ALA A 503 -0.54 0.76 28.98
CA ALA A 503 0.66 0.26 29.63
C ALA A 503 0.79 -1.26 29.48
N LEU A 504 -0.30 -2.00 29.66
CA LEU A 504 -0.33 -3.44 29.47
C LEU A 504 -0.08 -3.84 28.01
N ALA A 505 -0.63 -3.12 27.04
CA ALA A 505 -0.31 -3.35 25.63
C ALA A 505 1.19 -3.12 25.35
N LEU A 506 1.77 -2.03 25.87
CA LEU A 506 3.19 -1.76 25.75
C LEU A 506 4.05 -2.84 26.44
N LEU A 507 3.61 -3.38 27.57
CA LEU A 507 4.26 -4.52 28.23
C LEU A 507 4.22 -5.78 27.36
N GLY A 508 3.12 -6.03 26.65
CA GLY A 508 3.03 -7.12 25.67
C GLY A 508 4.06 -6.97 24.55
N LEU A 509 4.19 -5.78 23.96
CA LEU A 509 5.23 -5.50 22.96
C LEU A 509 6.63 -5.63 23.53
N ALA A 510 6.87 -5.12 24.74
CA ALA A 510 8.16 -5.22 25.41
C ALA A 510 8.54 -6.68 25.69
N ALA A 511 7.58 -7.52 26.07
CA ALA A 511 7.80 -8.95 26.24
C ALA A 511 8.16 -9.64 24.92
N CYS A 512 7.45 -9.35 23.82
CA CYS A 512 7.84 -9.83 22.49
C CYS A 512 9.27 -9.43 22.14
N LEU A 513 9.62 -8.15 22.34
CA LEU A 513 10.96 -7.63 22.07
C LEU A 513 12.02 -8.33 22.92
N ALA A 514 11.79 -8.49 24.22
CA ALA A 514 12.71 -9.17 25.12
C ALA A 514 12.96 -10.61 24.69
N MET A 515 11.93 -11.34 24.27
CA MET A 515 12.07 -12.70 23.74
C MET A 515 12.90 -12.76 22.45
N GLY A 516 12.65 -11.85 21.50
CA GLY A 516 13.41 -11.84 20.25
C GLY A 516 14.87 -11.41 20.44
N VAL A 517 15.13 -10.45 21.33
CA VAL A 517 16.50 -10.07 21.72
C VAL A 517 17.20 -11.21 22.44
N ALA A 518 16.54 -11.90 23.37
CA ALA A 518 17.11 -13.08 24.04
C ALA A 518 17.45 -14.18 23.03
N THR A 519 16.61 -14.38 22.01
CA THR A 519 16.86 -15.35 20.92
C THR A 519 18.08 -14.94 20.09
N PHE A 520 18.14 -13.66 19.68
CA PHE A 520 19.28 -13.11 18.94
C PHE A 520 20.60 -13.24 19.71
N MET A 521 20.58 -13.02 21.03
CA MET A 521 21.75 -13.14 21.90
C MET A 521 22.10 -14.59 22.29
N GLY A 522 21.35 -15.59 21.81
CA GLY A 522 21.55 -17.01 22.17
C GLY A 522 21.08 -17.39 23.58
N GLY A 523 20.41 -16.49 24.30
CA GLY A 523 19.82 -16.76 25.62
C GLY A 523 18.48 -17.50 25.57
N MET A 524 17.86 -17.61 24.39
CA MET A 524 16.64 -18.38 24.15
C MET A 524 16.80 -19.20 22.87
N ALA A 525 16.47 -20.50 22.92
CA ALA A 525 16.47 -21.34 21.73
C ALA A 525 15.38 -20.89 20.75
N LEU A 526 15.66 -20.94 19.44
CA LEU A 526 14.71 -20.57 18.39
C LEU A 526 13.38 -21.32 18.51
N GLU A 527 13.42 -22.63 18.82
CA GLU A 527 12.19 -23.41 18.99
C GLU A 527 11.33 -22.90 20.15
N THR A 528 11.94 -22.59 21.29
CA THR A 528 11.25 -21.99 22.44
C THR A 528 10.66 -20.63 22.06
N PHE A 529 11.40 -19.81 21.32
CA PHE A 529 10.89 -18.53 20.82
C PHE A 529 9.64 -18.70 19.94
N ARG A 530 9.69 -19.59 18.95
CA ARG A 530 8.58 -19.89 18.03
C ARG A 530 7.33 -20.39 18.76
N GLN A 531 7.51 -21.22 19.78
CA GLN A 531 6.39 -21.77 20.57
C GLN A 531 5.73 -20.71 21.46
N TRP A 532 6.51 -19.85 22.11
CA TRP A 532 6.00 -18.98 23.18
C TRP A 532 5.67 -17.55 22.75
N LEU A 533 6.18 -17.06 21.61
CA LEU A 533 5.96 -15.69 21.13
C LEU A 533 4.46 -15.33 20.94
N ILE A 534 3.61 -16.34 20.70
CA ILE A 534 2.18 -16.13 20.53
C ILE A 534 1.49 -15.59 21.80
N LEU A 535 2.00 -15.89 22.99
CA LEU A 535 1.37 -15.45 24.25
C LEU A 535 1.44 -13.93 24.47
N PRO A 536 2.62 -13.28 24.47
CA PRO A 536 2.69 -11.83 24.58
C PRO A 536 2.04 -11.12 23.38
N THR A 537 2.01 -11.77 22.22
CA THR A 537 1.29 -11.30 21.03
C THR A 537 -0.23 -11.22 21.26
N VAL A 538 -0.86 -12.30 21.71
CA VAL A 538 -2.31 -12.31 22.00
C VAL A 538 -2.63 -11.34 23.12
N PHE A 539 -1.78 -11.29 24.16
CA PHE A 539 -1.92 -10.33 25.25
C PHE A 539 -1.89 -8.88 24.75
N TYR A 540 -0.95 -8.54 23.86
CA TYR A 540 -0.91 -7.23 23.21
C TYR A 540 -2.22 -6.92 22.51
N PHE A 541 -2.71 -7.81 21.64
CA PHE A 541 -3.92 -7.56 20.86
C PHE A 541 -5.15 -7.35 21.74
N VAL A 542 -5.33 -8.14 22.80
CA VAL A 542 -6.44 -7.96 23.74
C VAL A 542 -6.36 -6.60 24.43
N MET A 543 -5.18 -6.23 24.96
CA MET A 543 -5.01 -4.98 25.69
C MET A 543 -5.09 -3.75 24.78
N ALA A 544 -4.52 -3.82 23.57
CA ALA A 544 -4.58 -2.75 22.58
C ALA A 544 -6.02 -2.55 22.06
N TRP A 545 -6.77 -3.62 21.86
CA TRP A 545 -8.19 -3.55 21.51
C TRP A 545 -9.03 -2.92 22.63
N LEU A 546 -8.82 -3.33 23.89
CA LEU A 546 -9.50 -2.74 25.05
C LEU A 546 -9.17 -1.25 25.21
N TRP A 547 -7.90 -0.89 25.04
CA TRP A 547 -7.46 0.52 25.04
C TRP A 547 -8.17 1.33 23.96
N MET A 548 -8.21 0.82 22.73
CA MET A 548 -8.87 1.49 21.61
C MET A 548 -10.38 1.66 21.88
N ARG A 549 -11.06 0.60 22.31
CA ARG A 549 -12.51 0.64 22.63
C ARG A 549 -12.82 1.63 23.75
N ALA A 550 -12.04 1.62 24.82
CA ALA A 550 -12.22 2.54 25.94
C ALA A 550 -12.05 4.00 25.46
N ARG A 551 -11.02 4.27 24.65
CA ARG A 551 -10.72 5.60 24.11
C ARG A 551 -11.83 6.13 23.19
N GLU A 552 -12.51 5.26 22.46
CA GLU A 552 -13.59 5.65 21.54
C GLU A 552 -14.96 5.75 22.22
N GLY A 553 -15.28 4.85 23.16
CA GLY A 553 -16.52 4.93 23.94
C GLY A 553 -16.62 6.20 24.80
N GLY A 554 -15.49 6.79 25.18
CA GLY A 554 -15.44 8.11 25.84
C GLY A 554 -15.73 9.31 24.93
N ARG A 555 -15.81 9.13 23.60
CA ARG A 555 -16.10 10.18 22.61
C ARG A 555 -17.51 10.12 22.02
N GLU A 556 -18.27 9.05 22.24
CA GLU A 556 -19.67 8.96 21.79
C GLU A 556 -20.66 9.50 22.85
N ASN A 557 -20.18 9.76 24.07
CA ASN A 557 -20.96 10.30 25.20
C ASN A 557 -20.60 11.75 25.58
N GLY A 558 -19.86 12.47 24.73
CA GLY A 558 -19.52 13.88 24.89
C GLY A 558 -19.46 14.54 23.53
#